data_AF-A0A3R7MWZ0-F1
#
_entry.id   AF-A0A3R7MWZ0-F1
#
_cell.length_a   1.000
_cell.length_b   1.000
_cell.length_c   1.000
_cell.angle_alpha   90.00
_cell.angle_beta   90.00
_cell.angle_gamma   90.00
#
_symmetry.space_group_name_H-M   'P 1'
#
loop_
_entity.id
_entity.type
_entity.pdbx_description
1 polymer ?
#
loop_
_entity_poly.entity_id
_entity_poly.type
_entity_poly.pdbx_seq_one_letter_code
_entity_poly.pdbx_strand_id
1 'polypeptide(L)'
;MKLRILTFNVFFDEVARSVRMKSIGRLVEHVRPAIIGFQEVTQESLALLKAQNWAQYYDCIKSLETHPFANTGMGRELVFMQVEPVPGKTLFVGTSHLESLPQFAGPRVSQLKESLTILRDRVVNSENEDDAPTTTEDEKKLVKKKSSELRGEEQDDGDEDVDLATMGLPGGWKDLWLSVPGNTEDNGYTFDGLLRNLCF
;
A
#
# COMPACT_ATOMS: atom_id res chain seq x y z
N MET A 1 -7.09 10.62 -18.13
CA MET A 1 -7.59 10.34 -16.76
C MET A 1 -6.43 10.46 -15.79
N LYS A 2 -6.61 11.10 -14.63
CA LYS A 2 -5.59 11.17 -13.57
C LYS A 2 -6.00 10.22 -12.44
N LEU A 3 -5.22 9.17 -12.20
CA LEU A 3 -5.44 8.25 -11.09
C LEU A 3 -5.11 8.99 -9.78
N ARG A 4 -6.04 8.96 -8.82
CA ARG A 4 -5.84 9.52 -7.48
C ARG A 4 -6.13 8.44 -6.45
N ILE A 5 -5.21 8.25 -5.52
CA ILE A 5 -5.33 7.26 -4.45
C ILE A 5 -5.37 8.04 -3.13
N LEU A 6 -6.35 7.73 -2.28
CA LEU A 6 -6.46 8.27 -0.93
C LEU A 6 -6.22 7.14 0.07
N THR A 7 -5.26 7.31 0.98
CA THR A 7 -5.11 6.46 2.16
C THR A 7 -5.32 7.32 3.40
N PHE A 8 -6.16 6.88 4.34
CA PHE A 8 -6.46 7.69 5.52
C PHE A 8 -6.89 6.83 6.72
N ASN A 9 -6.16 6.97 7.82
CA ASN A 9 -6.60 6.46 9.11
C ASN A 9 -7.69 7.39 9.66
N VAL A 10 -8.91 6.85 9.84
CA VAL A 10 -10.10 7.65 10.16
C VAL A 10 -10.37 7.81 11.65
N PHE A 11 -9.49 7.24 12.48
CA PHE A 11 -9.55 7.20 13.94
C PHE A 11 -10.77 6.46 14.49
N PHE A 12 -10.56 5.33 15.19
CA PHE A 12 -11.65 4.43 15.63
C PHE A 12 -12.53 5.00 16.76
N ASP A 13 -11.99 5.94 17.55
CA ASP A 13 -12.63 6.42 18.78
C ASP A 13 -14.03 7.03 18.53
N GLU A 14 -14.89 7.07 19.53
CA GLU A 14 -16.26 7.58 19.39
C GLU A 14 -16.37 9.11 19.40
N VAL A 15 -15.36 9.82 19.92
CA VAL A 15 -15.40 11.29 20.11
C VAL A 15 -15.72 12.02 18.79
N ALA A 16 -16.91 12.62 18.69
CA ALA A 16 -17.37 13.32 17.49
C ALA A 16 -17.37 12.48 16.19
N ARG A 17 -17.41 11.13 16.27
CA ARG A 17 -17.32 10.22 15.12
C ARG A 17 -18.24 10.60 13.95
N SER A 18 -19.51 10.92 14.22
CA SER A 18 -20.48 11.32 13.18
C SER A 18 -20.06 12.59 12.44
N VAL A 19 -19.52 13.59 13.15
CA VAL A 19 -19.02 14.84 12.57
C VAL A 19 -17.76 14.56 11.75
N ARG A 20 -16.85 13.72 12.27
CA ARG A 20 -15.63 13.30 11.57
C ARG A 20 -15.97 12.57 10.27
N MET A 21 -16.79 11.52 10.29
CA MET A 21 -17.13 10.73 9.09
C MET A 21 -17.85 11.57 8.03
N LYS A 22 -18.71 12.50 8.43
CA LYS A 22 -19.34 13.47 7.51
C LYS A 22 -18.31 14.39 6.87
N SER A 23 -17.31 14.84 7.62
CA SER A 23 -16.24 15.70 7.12
C SER A 23 -15.30 14.95 6.18
N ILE A 24 -14.98 13.69 6.50
CA ILE A 24 -14.21 12.79 5.62
C ILE A 24 -14.96 12.56 4.31
N GLY A 25 -16.27 12.35 4.34
CA GLY A 25 -17.05 12.19 3.11
C GLY A 25 -17.04 13.44 2.22
N ARG A 26 -17.11 14.65 2.80
CA ARG A 26 -16.93 15.90 2.05
C ARG A 26 -15.54 16.00 1.40
N LEU A 27 -14.50 15.54 2.09
CA LEU A 27 -13.14 15.46 1.52
C LEU A 27 -13.12 14.50 0.32
N VAL A 28 -13.73 13.33 0.44
CA VAL A 28 -13.83 12.35 -0.66
C VAL A 28 -14.59 12.93 -1.85
N GLU A 29 -15.72 13.60 -1.63
CA GLU A 29 -16.50 14.26 -2.68
C GLU A 29 -15.71 15.36 -3.41
N HIS A 30 -14.87 16.09 -2.68
CA HIS A 30 -14.03 17.14 -3.24
C HIS A 30 -12.83 16.58 -4.02
N VAL A 31 -12.08 15.66 -3.41
CA VAL A 31 -10.85 15.08 -3.99
C VAL A 31 -11.15 14.10 -5.12
N ARG A 32 -12.31 13.43 -5.06
CA ARG A 32 -12.74 12.38 -6.00
C ARG A 32 -11.61 11.38 -6.28
N PRO A 33 -11.06 10.69 -5.27
CA PRO A 33 -10.06 9.65 -5.49
C PRO A 33 -10.68 8.50 -6.27
N ALA A 34 -9.88 7.82 -7.10
CA ALA A 34 -10.31 6.61 -7.78
C ALA A 34 -10.29 5.39 -6.83
N ILE A 35 -9.37 5.40 -5.86
CA ILE A 35 -9.16 4.30 -4.91
C ILE A 35 -9.02 4.90 -3.51
N ILE A 36 -9.67 4.27 -2.53
CA ILE A 36 -9.67 4.69 -1.13
C ILE A 36 -9.25 3.51 -0.25
N GLY A 37 -8.24 3.70 0.59
CA GLY A 37 -7.90 2.80 1.69
C GLY A 37 -8.13 3.50 3.03
N PHE A 38 -9.14 3.07 3.78
CA PHE A 38 -9.36 3.57 5.14
C PHE A 38 -8.82 2.59 6.18
N GLN A 39 -8.21 3.12 7.24
CA GLN A 39 -7.76 2.36 8.42
C GLN A 39 -8.53 2.80 9.68
N GLU A 40 -8.60 1.92 10.69
CA GLU A 40 -9.36 2.16 11.95
C GLU A 40 -10.88 2.36 11.74
N VAL A 41 -11.43 1.69 10.75
CA VAL A 41 -12.87 1.70 10.48
C VAL A 41 -13.58 0.75 11.45
N THR A 42 -14.57 1.27 12.20
CA THR A 42 -15.48 0.47 13.01
C THR A 42 -16.76 0.17 12.22
N GLN A 43 -17.61 -0.72 12.73
CA GLN A 43 -18.90 -1.01 12.10
C GLN A 43 -19.78 0.26 12.01
N GLU A 44 -19.77 1.09 13.04
CA GLU A 44 -20.53 2.34 13.08
C GLU A 44 -19.94 3.39 12.13
N SER A 45 -18.61 3.54 12.10
CA SER A 45 -17.99 4.51 11.19
C SER A 45 -18.18 4.09 9.73
N LEU A 46 -18.13 2.80 9.42
CA LEU A 46 -18.46 2.27 8.10
C LEU A 46 -19.91 2.56 7.70
N ALA A 47 -20.87 2.36 8.62
CA ALA A 47 -22.28 2.67 8.35
C ALA A 47 -22.47 4.16 8.03
N LEU A 48 -21.81 5.05 8.78
CA LEU A 48 -21.84 6.49 8.53
C LEU A 48 -21.17 6.90 7.21
N LEU A 49 -20.09 6.23 6.82
CA LEU A 49 -19.43 6.46 5.53
C LEU A 49 -20.31 5.99 4.36
N LYS A 50 -20.87 4.77 4.46
CA LYS A 50 -21.73 4.18 3.41
C LYS A 50 -23.07 4.90 3.24
N ALA A 51 -23.57 5.59 4.27
CA ALA A 51 -24.80 6.39 4.18
C ALA A 51 -24.66 7.66 3.33
N GLN A 52 -23.45 8.04 2.92
CA GLN A 52 -23.19 9.26 2.16
C GLN A 52 -23.20 9.01 0.64
N ASN A 53 -23.61 10.02 -0.12
CA ASN A 53 -23.86 9.88 -1.57
C ASN A 53 -22.63 9.42 -2.36
N TRP A 54 -21.42 9.80 -1.96
CA TRP A 54 -20.21 9.41 -2.68
C TRP A 54 -19.93 7.90 -2.65
N ALA A 55 -20.42 7.17 -1.64
CA ALA A 55 -20.09 5.76 -1.45
C ALA A 55 -20.60 4.88 -2.61
N GLN A 56 -21.71 5.26 -3.24
CA GLN A 56 -22.31 4.52 -4.36
C GLN A 56 -21.41 4.44 -5.61
N TYR A 57 -20.38 5.27 -5.70
CA TYR A 57 -19.46 5.29 -6.84
C TYR A 57 -18.27 4.36 -6.68
N TYR A 58 -18.15 3.67 -5.53
CA TYR A 58 -17.01 2.82 -5.20
C TYR A 58 -17.45 1.36 -5.07
N ASP A 59 -17.59 0.67 -6.22
CA ASP A 59 -17.96 -0.76 -6.27
C ASP A 59 -17.16 -1.55 -7.34
N CYS A 60 -16.10 -0.96 -7.90
CA CYS A 60 -15.34 -1.53 -9.04
C CYS A 60 -14.23 -2.50 -8.60
N ILE A 61 -14.54 -3.45 -7.72
CA ILE A 61 -13.58 -4.45 -7.22
C ILE A 61 -13.73 -5.74 -8.04
N LYS A 62 -12.65 -6.21 -8.68
CA LYS A 62 -12.64 -7.52 -9.35
C LYS A 62 -12.53 -8.66 -8.37
N SER A 63 -11.62 -8.51 -7.41
CA SER A 63 -11.41 -9.46 -6.33
C SER A 63 -10.85 -8.75 -5.11
N LEU A 64 -11.18 -9.30 -3.94
CA LEU A 64 -10.73 -8.83 -2.64
C LEU A 64 -10.23 -10.03 -1.86
N GLU A 65 -9.04 -9.90 -1.30
CA GLU A 65 -8.41 -10.90 -0.46
C GLU A 65 -7.89 -10.25 0.82
N THR A 66 -7.79 -11.04 1.86
CA THR A 66 -7.31 -10.58 3.16
C THR A 66 -6.32 -11.58 3.71
N HIS A 67 -5.17 -11.08 4.13
CA HIS A 67 -4.03 -11.85 4.60
C HIS A 67 -3.70 -11.38 6.02
N PRO A 68 -4.23 -12.06 7.06
CA PRO A 68 -3.95 -11.72 8.46
C PRO A 68 -2.48 -11.94 8.79
N PHE A 69 -1.84 -11.00 9.49
CA PHE A 69 -0.47 -11.20 9.93
C PHE A 69 -0.41 -12.10 11.16
N ALA A 70 0.35 -13.18 11.08
CA ALA A 70 0.45 -14.15 12.18
C ALA A 70 1.06 -13.56 13.46
N ASN A 71 1.90 -12.52 13.34
CA ASN A 71 2.63 -11.91 14.44
C ASN A 71 1.96 -10.65 15.01
N THR A 72 0.64 -10.51 14.87
CA THR A 72 -0.09 -9.34 15.35
C THR A 72 -0.74 -9.54 16.73
N GLY A 73 -0.65 -8.53 17.60
CA GLY A 73 -1.44 -8.44 18.83
C GLY A 73 -2.71 -7.60 18.67
N MET A 74 -2.84 -6.88 17.56
CA MET A 74 -3.87 -5.87 17.31
C MET A 74 -4.80 -6.23 16.14
N GLY A 75 -4.77 -7.47 15.66
CA GLY A 75 -5.60 -7.95 14.55
C GLY A 75 -5.24 -7.33 13.19
N ARG A 76 -3.95 -7.11 12.93
CA ARG A 76 -3.48 -6.48 11.68
C ARG A 76 -3.49 -7.46 10.51
N GLU A 77 -3.80 -6.94 9.33
CA GLU A 77 -3.90 -7.70 8.09
C GLU A 77 -3.48 -6.84 6.89
N LEU A 78 -3.10 -7.51 5.80
CA LEU A 78 -3.02 -6.93 4.48
C LEU A 78 -4.35 -7.19 3.75
N VAL A 79 -5.02 -6.12 3.33
CA VAL A 79 -6.14 -6.19 2.41
C VAL A 79 -5.62 -5.96 1.01
N PHE A 80 -5.86 -6.91 0.13
CA PHE A 80 -5.44 -6.90 -1.26
C PHE A 80 -6.64 -6.84 -2.19
N MET A 81 -6.62 -5.95 -3.17
CA MET A 81 -7.70 -5.80 -4.13
C MET A 81 -7.16 -5.67 -5.55
N GLN A 82 -7.87 -6.32 -6.47
CA GLN A 82 -7.70 -6.11 -7.90
C GLN A 82 -8.79 -5.15 -8.37
N VAL A 83 -8.38 -4.09 -9.07
CA VAL A 83 -9.31 -3.12 -9.64
C VAL A 83 -9.00 -2.88 -11.11
N GLU A 84 -10.01 -2.52 -11.87
CA GLU A 84 -9.87 -2.14 -13.28
C GLU A 84 -10.30 -0.67 -13.43
N PRO A 85 -9.39 0.29 -13.14
CA PRO A 85 -9.73 1.71 -13.22
C PRO A 85 -10.01 2.17 -14.66
N VAL A 86 -9.51 1.45 -15.66
CA VAL A 86 -9.73 1.68 -17.09
C VAL A 86 -9.92 0.33 -17.78
N PRO A 87 -10.84 0.20 -18.76
CA PRO A 87 -11.03 -1.04 -19.50
C PRO A 87 -9.73 -1.66 -20.01
N GLY A 88 -9.52 -2.95 -19.72
CA GLY A 88 -8.35 -3.73 -20.08
C GLY A 88 -7.09 -3.44 -19.25
N LYS A 89 -7.14 -2.59 -18.22
CA LYS A 89 -6.00 -2.29 -17.35
C LYS A 89 -6.29 -2.64 -15.91
N THR A 90 -5.68 -3.74 -15.44
CA THR A 90 -5.75 -4.16 -14.05
C THR A 90 -4.72 -3.42 -13.21
N LEU A 91 -5.12 -3.00 -12.02
CA LEU A 91 -4.24 -2.47 -10.98
C LEU A 91 -4.41 -3.31 -9.72
N PHE A 92 -3.27 -3.74 -9.17
CA PHE A 92 -3.20 -4.42 -7.88
C PHE A 92 -2.95 -3.39 -6.78
N VAL A 93 -3.75 -3.45 -5.71
CA VAL A 93 -3.67 -2.50 -4.60
C VAL A 93 -3.61 -3.29 -3.30
N GLY A 94 -2.61 -2.99 -2.48
CA GLY A 94 -2.53 -3.45 -1.09
C GLY A 94 -2.74 -2.28 -0.13
N THR A 95 -3.53 -2.49 0.91
CA THR A 95 -3.60 -1.57 2.06
C THR A 95 -3.49 -2.35 3.35
N SER A 96 -2.79 -1.79 4.32
CA SER A 96 -2.61 -2.40 5.62
C SER A 96 -2.45 -1.33 6.70
N HIS A 97 -2.85 -1.66 7.92
CA HIS A 97 -2.52 -0.90 9.10
C HIS A 97 -1.61 -1.78 9.98
N LEU A 98 -0.29 -1.61 9.83
CA LEU A 98 0.72 -2.43 10.54
C LEU A 98 0.69 -2.22 12.06
N GLU A 99 1.42 -3.05 12.79
CA GLU A 99 1.51 -3.01 14.25
C GLU A 99 1.89 -1.60 14.75
N SER A 100 1.07 -1.04 15.64
CA SER A 100 1.25 0.31 16.15
C SER A 100 2.28 0.38 17.28
N LEU A 101 2.68 1.59 17.66
CA LEU A 101 3.60 1.90 18.77
C LEU A 101 5.08 1.52 18.54
N PRO A 102 6.04 2.22 19.18
CA PRO A 102 7.47 2.01 18.97
C PRO A 102 7.97 0.61 19.35
N GLN A 103 7.45 0.04 20.45
CA GLN A 103 7.89 -1.26 20.97
C GLN A 103 7.61 -2.43 20.02
N PHE A 104 6.72 -2.25 19.04
CA PHE A 104 6.39 -3.25 18.03
C PHE A 104 7.07 -3.00 16.68
N ALA A 105 8.21 -2.30 16.67
CA ALA A 105 8.98 -2.06 15.45
C ALA A 105 9.38 -3.34 14.71
N GLY A 106 9.79 -4.39 15.43
CA GLY A 106 10.14 -5.68 14.84
C GLY A 106 8.98 -6.32 14.06
N PRO A 107 7.83 -6.56 14.70
CA PRO A 107 6.62 -7.02 14.01
C PRO A 107 6.24 -6.15 12.82
N ARG A 108 6.22 -4.82 12.98
CA ARG A 108 5.87 -3.88 11.90
C ARG A 108 6.79 -4.00 10.68
N VAL A 109 8.09 -4.13 10.87
CA VAL A 109 9.05 -4.35 9.77
C VAL A 109 8.80 -5.69 9.09
N SER A 110 8.53 -6.75 9.86
CA SER A 110 8.21 -8.08 9.31
C SER A 110 6.93 -8.05 8.47
N GLN A 111 5.88 -7.40 8.96
CA GLN A 111 4.59 -7.25 8.27
C GLN A 111 4.71 -6.42 6.99
N LEU A 112 5.52 -5.36 7.00
CA LEU A 112 5.82 -4.57 5.80
C LEU A 112 6.52 -5.43 4.74
N LYS A 113 7.56 -6.19 5.13
CA LYS A 113 8.28 -7.09 4.21
C LYS A 113 7.39 -8.17 3.62
N GLU A 114 6.53 -8.77 4.45
CA GLU A 114 5.53 -9.75 4.02
C GLU A 114 4.57 -9.13 3.00
N SER A 115 4.08 -7.91 3.27
CA SER A 115 3.19 -7.19 2.37
C SER A 115 3.82 -6.91 1.00
N LEU A 116 5.06 -6.41 0.99
CA LEU A 116 5.80 -6.15 -0.24
C LEU A 116 6.04 -7.42 -1.05
N THR A 117 6.33 -8.54 -0.37
CA THR A 117 6.54 -9.85 -1.01
C THR A 117 5.26 -10.33 -1.69
N ILE A 118 4.13 -10.33 -0.96
CA ILE A 118 2.82 -10.75 -1.50
C ILE A 118 2.44 -9.90 -2.71
N LEU A 119 2.59 -8.58 -2.62
CA LEU A 119 2.22 -7.70 -3.72
C LEU A 119 3.12 -7.88 -4.95
N ARG A 120 4.44 -8.00 -4.75
CA ARG A 120 5.38 -8.27 -5.85
C ARG A 120 5.04 -9.56 -6.55
N ASP A 121 4.81 -10.64 -5.80
CA ASP A 121 4.51 -11.95 -6.37
C ASP A 121 3.22 -11.92 -7.20
N ARG A 122 2.23 -11.09 -6.80
CA ARG A 122 1.01 -10.89 -7.60
C ARG A 122 1.24 -10.17 -8.91
N VAL A 123 2.06 -9.12 -8.90
CA VAL A 123 2.43 -8.40 -10.13
C VAL A 123 3.18 -9.34 -11.08
N VAL A 124 4.20 -10.03 -10.59
CA VAL A 124 5.02 -10.95 -11.41
C VAL A 124 4.20 -12.11 -11.96
N ASN A 125 3.34 -12.74 -11.14
CA ASN A 125 2.51 -13.84 -11.62
C ASN A 125 1.51 -13.40 -12.69
N SER A 126 0.99 -12.16 -12.60
CA SER A 126 0.08 -11.64 -13.64
C SER A 126 0.78 -11.35 -14.97
N GLU A 127 2.03 -10.86 -14.94
CA GLU A 127 2.80 -10.62 -16.16
C GLU A 127 3.13 -11.94 -16.89
N ASN A 128 3.40 -13.01 -16.14
CA ASN A 128 3.65 -14.34 -16.70
C ASN A 128 2.39 -15.03 -17.26
N GLU A 129 1.18 -14.59 -16.89
CA GLU A 129 -0.08 -15.08 -17.48
C GLU A 129 -0.38 -14.42 -18.83
N ASP A 130 0.04 -13.15 -19.00
CA ASP A 130 -0.09 -12.41 -20.26
C ASP A 130 1.00 -12.78 -21.30
N ASP A 131 2.17 -13.23 -20.84
CA ASP A 131 3.23 -13.85 -21.64
C ASP A 131 3.18 -15.38 -21.54
N ALA A 132 2.22 -16.03 -22.22
CA ALA A 132 2.26 -17.48 -22.41
C ALA A 132 3.03 -17.87 -23.69
N PRO A 133 4.35 -18.13 -23.65
CA PRO A 133 5.00 -18.93 -24.66
C PRO A 133 4.94 -20.41 -24.26
N THR A 134 4.64 -21.25 -25.23
CA THR A 134 4.90 -22.69 -25.20
C THR A 134 6.39 -22.93 -24.92
N THR A 135 6.77 -23.38 -23.72
CA THR A 135 8.20 -23.58 -23.39
C THR A 135 8.50 -25.04 -23.08
N THR A 136 9.43 -25.58 -23.88
CA THR A 136 10.04 -26.91 -23.75
C THR A 136 11.12 -26.92 -22.67
N GLU A 137 11.39 -28.11 -22.13
CA GLU A 137 12.27 -28.43 -20.98
C GLU A 137 13.70 -27.84 -21.00
N ASP A 138 14.17 -27.28 -22.11
CA ASP A 138 15.53 -26.74 -22.25
C ASP A 138 15.73 -25.38 -21.55
N GLU A 139 14.68 -24.58 -21.36
CA GLU A 139 14.79 -23.26 -20.72
C GLU A 139 14.98 -23.35 -19.18
N LYS A 140 14.52 -24.44 -18.57
CA LYS A 140 14.73 -24.72 -17.12
C LYS A 140 16.21 -24.90 -16.77
N LYS A 141 17.06 -25.28 -17.72
CA LYS A 141 18.51 -25.44 -17.49
C LYS A 141 19.27 -24.11 -17.52
N LEU A 142 18.79 -23.11 -18.25
CA LEU A 142 19.48 -21.82 -18.36
C LEU A 142 19.29 -20.96 -17.10
N VAL A 143 18.12 -21.02 -16.48
CA VAL A 143 17.80 -20.30 -15.23
C VAL A 143 18.64 -20.82 -14.05
N LYS A 144 18.90 -22.13 -14.00
CA LYS A 144 19.73 -22.74 -12.94
C LYS A 144 21.21 -22.33 -13.01
N LYS A 145 21.74 -22.01 -14.20
CA LYS A 145 23.15 -21.63 -14.36
C LYS A 145 23.41 -20.16 -14.00
N LYS A 146 22.44 -19.26 -14.19
CA LYS A 146 22.59 -17.84 -13.81
C LYS A 146 22.48 -17.58 -12.31
N SER A 147 21.83 -18.46 -11.54
CA SER A 147 21.70 -18.30 -10.09
C SER A 147 23.00 -18.58 -9.31
N SER A 148 24.00 -19.23 -9.92
CA SER A 148 25.26 -19.58 -9.25
C SER A 148 26.40 -18.59 -9.47
N GLU A 149 26.27 -17.62 -10.39
CA GLU A 149 27.32 -16.65 -10.74
C GLU A 149 27.15 -15.26 -10.09
N LEU A 150 26.08 -15.04 -9.31
CA LEU A 150 25.79 -13.74 -8.63
C LEU A 150 26.30 -13.66 -7.17
N ARG A 151 27.27 -14.50 -6.79
CA ARG A 151 27.91 -14.47 -5.47
C ARG A 151 29.35 -13.99 -5.57
N GLY A 152 29.52 -12.67 -5.57
CA GLY A 152 30.80 -12.04 -5.26
C GLY A 152 31.18 -10.93 -6.23
N GLU A 153 30.64 -9.73 -6.00
CA GLU A 153 31.38 -8.50 -6.26
C GLU A 153 31.24 -7.62 -5.01
N GLU A 154 32.39 -7.27 -4.42
CA GLU A 154 32.51 -6.24 -3.39
C GLU A 154 32.19 -4.90 -4.05
N GLN A 155 31.22 -4.16 -3.49
CA GLN A 155 30.80 -2.88 -4.04
C GLN A 155 31.76 -1.79 -3.57
N ASP A 156 32.36 -1.11 -4.54
CA ASP A 156 33.18 0.09 -4.43
C ASP A 156 32.34 1.22 -3.79
N ASP A 157 32.81 1.76 -2.66
CA ASP A 157 32.20 2.90 -1.96
C ASP A 157 32.46 4.20 -2.77
N GLY A 158 31.75 4.33 -3.89
CA GLY A 158 31.56 5.61 -4.57
C GLY A 158 30.36 6.34 -3.98
N ASP A 159 30.47 7.66 -3.79
CA ASP A 159 29.37 8.56 -3.42
C ASP A 159 28.31 8.60 -4.55
N GLU A 160 27.61 7.50 -4.80
CA GLU A 160 26.38 7.50 -5.59
C GLU A 160 25.26 8.09 -4.74
N ASP A 161 24.63 9.16 -5.24
CA ASP A 161 23.42 9.72 -4.64
C ASP A 161 22.37 8.61 -4.49
N VAL A 162 22.17 8.14 -3.26
CA VAL A 162 21.20 7.09 -2.93
C VAL A 162 19.80 7.61 -3.24
N ASP A 163 19.10 7.04 -4.22
CA ASP A 163 17.69 7.36 -4.50
C ASP A 163 16.81 6.86 -3.35
N LEU A 164 16.57 7.76 -2.38
CA LEU A 164 15.78 7.51 -1.18
C LEU A 164 14.37 6.98 -1.51
N ALA A 165 13.80 7.32 -2.67
CA ALA A 165 12.49 6.84 -3.07
C ALA A 165 12.48 5.33 -3.38
N THR A 166 13.63 4.71 -3.63
CA THR A 166 13.73 3.28 -4.00
C THR A 166 14.34 2.41 -2.90
N MET A 167 14.93 3.04 -1.88
CA MET A 167 15.70 2.35 -0.85
C MET A 167 14.85 1.32 -0.09
N GLY A 168 15.29 0.06 -0.11
CA GLY A 168 14.61 -1.04 0.60
C GLY A 168 13.33 -1.55 -0.05
N LEU A 169 12.96 -1.07 -1.24
CA LEU A 169 11.79 -1.51 -1.99
C LEU A 169 12.16 -2.54 -3.08
N PRO A 170 11.21 -3.38 -3.55
CA PRO A 170 11.43 -4.24 -4.71
C PRO A 170 11.82 -3.44 -5.96
N GLY A 171 12.57 -4.05 -6.88
CA GLY A 171 12.98 -3.39 -8.13
C GLY A 171 11.79 -2.83 -8.91
N GLY A 172 11.89 -1.56 -9.35
CA GLY A 172 10.83 -0.84 -10.06
C GLY A 172 9.79 -0.15 -9.15
N TRP A 173 9.88 -0.32 -7.83
CA TRP A 173 8.97 0.30 -6.86
C TRP A 173 9.55 1.59 -6.32
N LYS A 174 8.66 2.53 -6.00
CA LYS A 174 9.03 3.83 -5.45
C LYS A 174 8.09 4.28 -4.35
N ASP A 175 8.64 4.94 -3.34
CA ASP A 175 7.88 5.74 -2.39
C ASP A 175 7.32 6.97 -3.10
N LEU A 176 6.00 7.14 -3.07
CA LEU A 176 5.33 8.21 -3.79
C LEU A 176 5.65 9.61 -3.25
N TRP A 177 5.86 9.75 -1.94
CA TRP A 177 6.18 11.03 -1.32
C TRP A 177 7.59 11.48 -1.73
N LEU A 178 8.58 10.60 -1.58
CA LEU A 178 9.97 10.89 -1.90
C LEU A 178 10.23 10.99 -3.41
N SER A 179 9.32 10.47 -4.25
CA SER A 179 9.39 10.62 -5.71
C SER A 179 9.10 12.04 -6.20
N VAL A 180 8.56 12.94 -5.37
CA VAL A 180 8.16 14.29 -5.77
C VAL A 180 9.29 15.29 -5.44
N PRO A 181 9.74 16.11 -6.41
CA PRO A 181 10.79 17.09 -6.16
C PRO A 181 10.46 18.05 -5.00
N GLY A 182 11.39 18.21 -4.06
CA GLY A 182 11.25 19.07 -2.88
C GLY A 182 10.69 18.35 -1.64
N ASN A 183 10.21 17.12 -1.79
CA ASN A 183 9.80 16.29 -0.65
C ASN A 183 11.00 15.57 -0.04
N THR A 184 11.00 15.45 1.28
CA THR A 184 12.03 14.81 2.10
C THR A 184 11.38 14.03 3.23
N GLU A 185 12.18 13.27 4.00
CA GLU A 185 11.69 12.59 5.21
C GLU A 185 11.23 13.58 6.31
N ASP A 186 11.75 14.82 6.29
CA ASP A 186 11.52 15.82 7.33
C ASP A 186 10.32 16.75 7.08
N ASN A 187 9.69 16.69 5.90
CA ASN A 187 8.58 17.58 5.53
C ASN A 187 7.29 16.84 5.12
N GLY A 188 7.26 15.52 5.31
CA GLY A 188 6.18 14.63 4.88
C GLY A 188 5.29 14.05 5.98
N TYR A 189 5.22 14.69 7.16
CA TYR A 189 4.46 14.13 8.29
C TYR A 189 2.97 13.96 7.98
N THR A 190 2.47 12.73 8.08
CA THR A 190 1.03 12.41 7.98
C THR A 190 0.35 12.33 9.35
N PHE A 191 1.15 12.29 10.43
CA PHE A 191 0.71 12.43 11.81
C PHE A 191 1.63 13.44 12.51
N ASP A 192 1.04 14.52 13.02
CA ASP A 192 1.76 15.56 13.75
C ASP A 192 1.01 15.87 15.06
N GLY A 193 1.61 15.46 16.17
CA GLY A 193 1.08 15.69 17.51
C GLY A 193 1.39 17.10 18.07
N LEU A 194 2.27 17.87 17.43
CA LEU A 194 2.69 19.21 17.86
C LEU A 194 1.82 20.31 17.24
N LEU A 195 1.42 20.15 15.98
CA LEU A 195 0.54 21.11 15.29
C LEU A 195 -0.93 21.08 15.76
N ARG A 196 -1.32 20.09 16.58
CA ARG A 196 -2.70 19.91 17.05
C ARG A 196 -2.82 20.05 18.57
N ASN A 197 -2.67 21.28 19.08
CA ASN A 197 -3.18 21.67 20.41
C ASN A 197 -4.74 21.72 20.50
N LEU A 198 -5.45 21.21 19.49
CA LEU A 198 -6.90 21.13 19.42
C LEU A 198 -7.26 19.75 18.85
N CYS A 199 -7.33 18.75 19.72
CA CYS A 199 -8.16 17.54 19.64
C CYS A 199 -7.81 16.59 20.79
N PHE A 200 -8.11 17.02 22.02
CA PHE A 200 -8.73 16.20 23.06
C PHE A 200 -9.73 17.09 23.79
#